data_AF-A0A945X7F4-F1
#
_entry.id   AF-A0A945X7F4-F1
#
_cell.length_a   1.000
_cell.length_b   1.000
_cell.length_c   1.000
_cell.angle_alpha   90.00
_cell.angle_beta   90.00
_cell.angle_gamma   90.00
#
_symmetry.space_group_name_H-M   'P 1'
#
loop_
_entity.id
_entity.type
_entity.pdbx_description
1 polymer ?
#
loop_
_entity_poly.entity_id
_entity_poly.type
_entity_poly.pdbx_seq_one_letter_code
_entity_poly.pdbx_strand_id
1 'polypeptide(L)'
;AVKTLSEIIGARYKEIIDLVYHQIKISGYEHKLMTGIVLTGGGSQIRNLKQLVAFVTGKETRIGLPNEHLGAESVDKVVSPMYSTGVGLVLKGFEYAEQHPDKISMPKPKKEKDTVVDQEPEEIPSELSIVDRITQIFTDDVKKTK
;
A
#
# COMPACT_ATOMS: atom_id res chain seq x y z
N ALA A 1 -20.86 -6.66 31.24
CA ALA A 1 -21.04 -6.10 29.88
C ALA A 1 -19.87 -6.43 28.96
N VAL A 2 -18.65 -5.93 29.23
CA VAL A 2 -17.49 -6.12 28.33
C VAL A 2 -17.09 -7.59 28.13
N LYS A 3 -17.16 -8.42 29.18
CA LYS A 3 -16.84 -9.86 29.11
C LYS A 3 -17.75 -10.61 28.13
N THR A 4 -19.07 -10.46 28.26
CA THR A 4 -20.07 -11.10 27.40
C THR A 4 -19.92 -10.68 25.94
N LEU A 5 -19.65 -9.40 25.67
CA LEU A 5 -19.41 -8.93 24.31
C LEU A 5 -18.16 -9.58 23.70
N SER A 6 -17.06 -9.62 24.46
CA SER A 6 -15.83 -10.27 24.03
C SER A 6 -16.01 -11.77 23.80
N GLU A 7 -16.82 -12.45 24.61
CA GLU A 7 -17.17 -13.87 24.41
C GLU A 7 -17.94 -14.09 23.10
N ILE A 8 -18.93 -13.24 22.81
CA ILE A 8 -19.71 -13.30 21.56
C ILE A 8 -18.81 -13.05 20.34
N ILE A 9 -17.98 -11.99 20.38
CA ILE A 9 -17.04 -11.66 19.30
C ILE A 9 -16.02 -12.79 19.13
N GLY A 10 -15.46 -13.30 20.23
CA GLY A 10 -14.48 -14.39 20.21
C GLY A 10 -15.05 -15.66 19.61
N ALA A 11 -16.28 -16.04 19.97
CA ALA A 11 -16.96 -17.19 19.37
C ALA A 11 -17.15 -17.03 17.86
N ARG A 12 -17.59 -15.85 17.40
CA ARG A 12 -17.73 -15.55 15.97
C ARG A 12 -16.43 -15.61 15.21
N TYR A 13 -15.36 -15.04 15.76
CA TYR A 13 -14.04 -15.09 15.13
C TYR A 13 -13.50 -16.51 15.08
N LYS A 14 -13.66 -17.30 16.15
CA LYS A 14 -13.24 -18.70 16.15
C LYS A 14 -13.94 -19.49 15.03
N GLU A 15 -15.25 -19.33 14.88
CA GLU A 15 -16.01 -19.98 13.80
C GLU A 15 -15.51 -19.56 12.40
N ILE A 16 -15.30 -18.26 12.17
CA ILE A 16 -14.79 -17.76 10.88
C ILE A 16 -13.41 -18.35 10.59
N ILE A 17 -12.53 -18.39 11.58
CA ILE A 17 -11.17 -18.94 11.42
C ILE A 17 -11.23 -20.44 11.13
N ASP A 18 -12.07 -21.19 11.84
CA ASP A 18 -12.26 -22.63 11.62
C ASP A 18 -12.76 -22.90 10.18
N LEU A 19 -13.71 -22.10 9.67
CA LEU A 19 -14.21 -22.20 8.30
C LEU A 19 -13.14 -21.88 7.25
N VAL A 20 -12.39 -20.79 7.44
CA VAL A 20 -11.29 -20.41 6.54
C VAL A 20 -10.20 -21.49 6.54
N TYR A 21 -9.84 -22.00 7.71
CA TYR A 21 -8.81 -23.03 7.82
C TYR A 21 -9.25 -24.34 7.18
N HIS A 22 -10.50 -24.73 7.37
CA HIS A 22 -11.08 -25.87 6.67
C HIS A 22 -10.98 -25.71 5.14
N GLN A 23 -11.28 -24.52 4.61
CA GLN A 23 -11.13 -24.25 3.18
C GLN A 23 -9.67 -24.35 2.71
N ILE A 24 -8.72 -23.87 3.51
CA ILE A 24 -7.28 -24.03 3.22
C ILE A 24 -6.88 -25.51 3.14
N LYS A 25 -7.39 -26.35 4.06
CA LYS A 25 -7.14 -27.80 4.03
C LYS A 25 -7.69 -28.46 2.77
N ILE A 26 -8.96 -28.18 2.45
CA ILE A 26 -9.62 -28.70 1.24
C ILE A 26 -8.88 -28.28 -0.03
N SER A 27 -8.33 -27.07 -0.06
CA SER A 27 -7.59 -26.57 -1.21
C SER A 27 -6.24 -27.31 -1.44
N GLY A 28 -5.74 -28.07 -0.47
CA GLY A 28 -4.44 -28.75 -0.53
C GLY A 28 -3.23 -27.80 -0.35
N TYR A 29 -3.45 -26.55 0.05
CA TYR A 29 -2.39 -25.56 0.26
C TYR A 29 -1.88 -25.48 1.71
N GLU A 30 -2.46 -26.23 2.65
CA GLU A 30 -2.06 -26.19 4.08
C GLU A 30 -0.55 -26.36 4.31
N HIS A 31 0.09 -27.26 3.57
CA HIS A 31 1.53 -27.51 3.66
C HIS A 31 2.39 -26.58 2.78
N LYS A 32 1.75 -25.78 1.90
CA LYS A 32 2.42 -24.81 1.02
C LYS A 32 2.50 -23.41 1.63
N LEU A 33 1.76 -23.14 2.71
CA LEU A 33 1.76 -21.87 3.44
C LEU A 33 2.96 -21.74 4.39
N MET A 34 4.19 -21.77 3.86
CA MET A 34 5.41 -21.67 4.66
C MET A 34 5.53 -20.33 5.38
N THR A 35 5.13 -19.24 4.72
CA THR A 35 5.18 -17.86 5.27
C THR A 35 3.92 -17.50 6.07
N GLY A 36 3.09 -18.49 6.38
CA GLY A 36 1.91 -18.32 7.24
C GLY A 36 0.76 -17.55 6.59
N ILE A 37 -0.02 -16.86 7.42
CA ILE A 37 -1.27 -16.18 7.08
C ILE A 37 -1.09 -14.66 7.27
N VAL A 38 -1.58 -13.89 6.29
CA VAL A 38 -1.65 -12.41 6.38
C VAL A 38 -3.11 -12.00 6.54
N LEU A 39 -3.43 -11.31 7.63
CA LEU A 39 -4.75 -10.76 7.88
C LEU A 39 -4.81 -9.30 7.42
N THR A 40 -5.89 -8.93 6.75
CA THR A 40 -6.11 -7.57 6.25
C THR A 40 -7.58 -7.13 6.45
N GLY A 41 -7.92 -5.89 6.08
CA GLY A 41 -9.23 -5.29 6.24
C GLY A 41 -9.50 -4.77 7.65
N GLY A 42 -10.63 -4.07 7.84
CA GLY A 42 -10.99 -3.53 9.17
C GLY A 42 -11.17 -4.61 10.24
N GLY A 43 -11.66 -5.79 9.85
CA GLY A 43 -11.80 -6.94 10.74
C GLY A 43 -10.48 -7.47 11.31
N SER A 44 -9.34 -7.14 10.71
CA SER A 44 -8.03 -7.56 11.22
C SER A 44 -7.55 -6.72 12.42
N GLN A 45 -8.23 -5.62 12.74
CA GLN A 45 -7.86 -4.69 13.81
C GLN A 45 -8.36 -5.13 15.20
N ILE A 46 -9.08 -6.24 15.31
CA ILE A 46 -9.50 -6.81 16.60
C ILE A 46 -8.28 -7.16 17.45
N ARG A 47 -8.35 -6.79 18.73
CA ARG A 47 -7.28 -7.03 19.70
C ARG A 47 -6.99 -8.53 19.79
N ASN A 48 -5.70 -8.85 19.69
CA ASN A 48 -5.17 -10.22 19.78
C ASN A 48 -5.65 -11.21 18.70
N LEU A 49 -6.19 -10.72 17.58
CA LEU A 49 -6.65 -11.60 16.50
C LEU A 49 -5.51 -12.43 15.88
N LYS A 50 -4.32 -11.84 15.67
CA LYS A 50 -3.16 -12.57 15.14
C LYS A 50 -2.79 -13.78 16.01
N GLN A 51 -2.90 -13.65 17.34
CA GLN A 51 -2.64 -14.73 18.28
C GLN A 51 -3.73 -15.80 18.22
N LEU A 52 -5.00 -15.40 18.10
CA LEU A 52 -6.11 -16.35 17.97
C LEU A 52 -5.98 -17.19 16.69
N VAL A 53 -5.68 -16.56 15.55
CA VAL A 53 -5.49 -17.27 14.28
C VAL A 53 -4.29 -18.20 14.34
N ALA A 54 -3.15 -17.74 14.89
CA ALA A 54 -1.98 -18.58 15.06
C ALA A 54 -2.25 -19.78 15.99
N PHE A 55 -3.01 -19.58 17.06
CA PHE A 55 -3.42 -20.63 17.99
C PHE A 55 -4.32 -21.68 17.33
N VAL A 56 -5.32 -21.26 16.55
CA VAL A 56 -6.27 -22.18 15.90
C VAL A 56 -5.64 -22.93 14.73
N THR A 57 -4.84 -22.25 13.92
CA THR A 57 -4.31 -22.81 12.65
C THR A 57 -2.92 -23.44 12.79
N GLY A 58 -2.18 -23.11 13.86
CA GLY A 58 -0.77 -23.50 13.99
C GLY A 58 0.15 -22.83 12.96
N LYS A 59 -0.31 -21.77 12.27
CA LYS A 59 0.46 -21.03 11.27
C LYS A 59 0.90 -19.68 11.81
N GLU A 60 2.11 -19.25 11.43
CA GLU A 60 2.55 -17.89 11.68
C GLU A 60 1.54 -16.89 11.10
N THR A 61 1.18 -15.84 11.86
CA THR A 61 0.15 -14.90 11.42
C THR A 61 0.59 -13.46 11.65
N ARG A 62 0.43 -12.60 10.64
CA ARG A 62 0.73 -11.16 10.70
C ARG A 62 -0.40 -10.31 10.16
N ILE A 63 -0.38 -9.02 10.49
CA ILE A 63 -1.30 -8.03 9.93
C ILE A 63 -0.64 -7.39 8.71
N GLY A 64 -1.32 -7.41 7.57
CA GLY A 64 -0.88 -6.77 6.33
C GLY A 64 -1.25 -5.29 6.32
N LEU A 65 -0.30 -4.45 5.92
CA LEU A 65 -0.48 -3.00 5.73
C LEU A 65 -0.24 -2.65 4.26
N PRO A 66 -1.03 -1.74 3.68
CA PRO A 66 -0.86 -1.36 2.28
C PRO A 66 0.17 -0.23 2.11
N ASN A 67 1.40 -0.41 2.61
CA ASN A 67 2.42 0.63 2.66
C ASN A 67 3.57 0.46 1.64
N GLU A 68 3.75 -0.74 1.11
CA GLU A 68 4.93 -1.12 0.30
C GLU A 68 5.06 -0.34 -1.02
N HIS A 69 3.96 0.20 -1.54
CA HIS A 69 3.91 0.92 -2.83
C HIS A 69 3.40 2.37 -2.69
N LEU A 70 3.39 2.90 -1.47
CA LEU A 70 2.98 4.28 -1.23
C LEU A 70 4.19 5.22 -1.20
N GLY A 71 4.05 6.42 -1.77
CA GLY A 71 5.06 7.46 -1.64
C GLY A 71 5.18 7.96 -0.20
N ALA A 72 6.35 8.46 0.20
CA ALA A 72 6.64 8.90 1.57
C ALA A 72 5.59 9.87 2.15
N GLU A 73 5.01 10.73 1.30
CA GLU A 73 3.98 11.72 1.64
C GLU A 73 2.59 11.12 1.96
N SER A 74 2.32 9.88 1.56
CA SER A 74 0.99 9.23 1.71
C SER A 74 0.94 8.24 2.89
N VAL A 75 2.07 7.98 3.55
CA VAL A 75 2.22 6.96 4.59
C VAL A 75 1.31 7.26 5.80
N ASP A 76 1.13 8.51 6.20
CA ASP A 76 0.41 8.81 7.45
C ASP A 76 -1.11 8.66 7.36
N LYS A 77 -1.71 8.68 6.16
CA LYS A 77 -3.19 8.67 6.00
C LYS A 77 -3.78 7.32 5.61
N VAL A 78 -3.02 6.48 4.90
CA VAL A 78 -3.53 5.24 4.31
C VAL A 78 -2.84 3.96 4.82
N VAL A 79 -1.96 4.06 5.82
CA VAL A 79 -1.33 2.89 6.45
C VAL A 79 -2.27 2.29 7.50
N SER A 80 -3.32 1.64 7.00
CA SER A 80 -4.25 0.84 7.78
C SER A 80 -4.69 -0.37 6.96
N PRO A 81 -4.83 -1.56 7.58
CA PRO A 81 -5.34 -2.75 6.90
C PRO A 81 -6.71 -2.52 6.24
N MET A 82 -7.50 -1.57 6.77
CA MET A 82 -8.79 -1.14 6.24
C MET A 82 -8.72 -0.68 4.77
N TYR A 83 -7.61 -0.08 4.34
CA TYR A 83 -7.47 0.48 2.99
C TYR A 83 -6.86 -0.49 1.98
N SER A 84 -6.54 -1.72 2.37
CA SER A 84 -5.77 -2.65 1.53
C SER A 84 -6.46 -2.99 0.21
N THR A 85 -7.80 -3.08 0.20
CA THR A 85 -8.55 -3.33 -1.04
C THR A 85 -8.49 -2.12 -1.97
N GLY A 86 -8.70 -0.91 -1.45
CA GLY A 86 -8.67 0.31 -2.26
C GLY A 86 -7.30 0.55 -2.88
N VAL A 87 -6.23 0.41 -2.10
CA VAL A 87 -4.84 0.53 -2.60
C VAL A 87 -4.55 -0.56 -3.64
N GLY A 88 -4.94 -1.81 -3.38
CA GLY A 88 -4.74 -2.91 -4.33
C GLY A 88 -5.47 -2.71 -5.67
N LEU A 89 -6.69 -2.16 -5.65
CA LEU A 89 -7.44 -1.85 -6.88
C LEU A 89 -6.77 -0.75 -7.70
N VAL A 90 -6.26 0.30 -7.05
CA VAL A 90 -5.53 1.39 -7.73
C VAL A 90 -4.25 0.86 -8.38
N LEU A 91 -3.47 0.06 -7.64
CA LEU A 91 -2.27 -0.60 -8.19
C LEU A 91 -2.61 -1.48 -9.40
N LYS A 92 -3.68 -2.28 -9.30
CA LYS A 92 -4.15 -3.11 -10.41
C LYS A 92 -4.57 -2.28 -11.63
N GLY A 93 -5.14 -1.10 -11.40
CA GLY A 93 -5.50 -0.15 -12.46
C GLY A 93 -4.27 0.38 -13.20
N PHE A 94 -3.20 0.73 -12.49
CA PHE A 94 -1.92 1.13 -13.09
C PHE A 94 -1.30 -0.01 -13.92
N GLU A 95 -1.19 -1.22 -13.35
CA GLU A 95 -0.69 -2.40 -14.07
C GLU A 95 -1.49 -2.66 -15.36
N TYR A 96 -2.81 -2.54 -15.30
CA TYR A 96 -3.67 -2.80 -16.45
C TYR A 96 -3.45 -1.76 -17.57
N ALA A 97 -3.25 -0.49 -17.21
CA ALA A 97 -3.01 0.58 -18.17
C ALA A 97 -1.61 0.51 -18.81
N GLU A 98 -0.59 0.06 -18.06
CA GLU A 98 0.74 -0.22 -18.62
C GLU A 98 0.68 -1.35 -19.67
N GLN A 99 -0.14 -2.37 -19.42
CA GLN A 99 -0.35 -3.48 -20.36
C GLN A 99 -1.25 -3.11 -21.56
N HIS A 100 -2.06 -2.05 -21.45
CA HIS A 100 -3.04 -1.64 -22.46
C HIS A 100 -3.02 -0.12 -22.69
N PRO A 101 -1.91 0.44 -23.22
CA PRO A 101 -1.75 1.89 -23.39
C PRO A 101 -2.82 2.50 -24.31
N ASP A 102 -3.37 1.72 -25.25
CA ASP A 102 -4.39 2.18 -26.21
C ASP A 102 -5.80 2.29 -25.61
N LYS A 103 -6.05 1.63 -24.47
CA LYS A 103 -7.37 1.55 -23.84
C LYS A 103 -7.58 2.56 -22.72
N ILE A 104 -6.49 3.12 -22.18
CA ILE A 104 -6.53 4.03 -21.05
C ILE A 104 -5.59 5.19 -21.31
N SER A 105 -6.16 6.38 -21.52
CA SER A 105 -5.39 7.63 -21.43
C SER A 105 -5.00 7.85 -19.98
N MET A 106 -3.78 7.47 -19.62
CA MET A 106 -3.19 7.82 -18.32
C MET A 106 -3.30 9.33 -18.10
N PRO A 107 -3.85 9.80 -16.97
CA PRO A 107 -3.71 11.20 -16.61
C PRO A 107 -2.21 11.46 -16.44
N LYS A 108 -1.64 12.28 -17.35
CA LYS A 108 -0.29 12.80 -17.15
C LYS A 108 -0.24 13.43 -15.77
N PRO A 109 0.80 13.17 -14.94
CA PRO A 109 0.91 13.80 -13.63
C PRO A 109 0.81 15.31 -13.83
N LYS A 110 -0.31 15.89 -13.39
CA LYS A 110 -0.44 17.35 -13.34
C LYS A 110 0.57 17.78 -12.28
N LYS A 111 1.62 18.48 -12.70
CA LYS A 111 2.40 19.30 -11.79
C LYS A 111 1.39 20.19 -11.06
N GLU A 112 1.16 19.94 -9.78
CA GLU A 112 0.47 20.90 -8.93
C GLU A 112 1.26 22.20 -9.04
N LYS A 113 0.64 23.20 -9.66
CA LYS A 113 1.17 24.55 -9.66
C LYS A 113 0.91 25.08 -8.27
N ASP A 114 1.90 24.97 -7.39
CA ASP A 114 1.98 25.89 -6.27
C ASP A 114 1.90 27.30 -6.85
N THR A 115 0.88 28.03 -6.41
CA THR A 115 0.62 29.38 -6.86
C THR A 115 1.67 30.27 -6.21
N VAL A 116 2.81 30.46 -6.87
CA VAL A 116 3.72 31.56 -6.57
C VAL A 116 3.70 32.51 -7.75
N VAL A 117 3.28 33.72 -7.41
CA VAL A 117 3.08 34.90 -8.24
C VAL A 117 4.39 35.36 -8.90
N ASP A 118 4.27 35.78 -10.16
CA ASP A 118 5.14 36.63 -10.98
C ASP A 118 6.55 36.15 -11.40
N GLN A 119 6.69 35.83 -12.69
CA GLN A 119 7.49 36.54 -13.74
C GLN A 119 7.94 35.58 -14.86
N GLU A 120 7.70 35.96 -16.12
CA GLU A 120 8.35 35.45 -17.35
C GLU A 120 9.37 36.51 -17.83
N PRO A 121 10.35 36.22 -18.72
CA PRO A 121 10.85 34.94 -19.27
C PRO A 121 12.39 34.85 -19.40
N GLU A 122 12.98 33.66 -19.64
CA GLU A 122 14.18 33.53 -20.50
C GLU A 122 14.34 32.10 -21.08
N GLU A 123 14.50 32.01 -22.41
CA GLU A 123 14.67 30.76 -23.17
C GLU A 123 16.09 30.19 -23.03
N ILE A 124 16.22 28.89 -22.73
CA ILE A 124 17.52 28.18 -22.75
C ILE A 124 17.48 27.08 -23.84
N PRO A 125 18.52 26.96 -24.71
CA PRO A 125 18.46 26.15 -25.93
C PRO A 125 18.38 24.63 -25.72
N SER A 126 17.91 23.94 -26.77
CA SER A 126 17.41 22.56 -26.77
C SER A 126 18.43 21.43 -26.88
N GLU A 127 19.73 21.66 -26.67
CA GLU A 127 20.77 20.65 -27.02
C GLU A 127 21.66 20.13 -25.87
N LEU A 128 21.17 20.06 -24.62
CA LEU A 128 21.87 19.31 -23.57
C LEU A 128 21.05 18.15 -22.99
N SER A 129 21.75 17.03 -22.78
CA SER A 129 21.28 15.81 -22.13
C SER A 129 20.71 16.11 -20.74
N ILE A 130 19.66 15.38 -20.35
CA ILE A 130 18.95 15.53 -19.07
C ILE A 130 19.91 15.46 -17.88
N VAL A 131 20.99 14.68 -17.99
CA VAL A 131 22.00 14.52 -16.94
C VAL A 131 22.84 15.80 -16.75
N ASP A 132 23.13 16.52 -17.84
CA ASP A 132 23.89 17.78 -17.77
C ASP A 132 23.06 18.91 -17.15
N ARG A 133 21.74 18.91 -17.42
CA ARG A 133 20.80 19.87 -16.82
C ARG A 133 20.66 19.69 -15.31
N ILE A 134 20.62 18.43 -14.86
CA ILE A 134 20.57 18.11 -13.43
C ILE A 134 21.88 18.52 -12.76
N THR A 135 23.02 18.27 -13.40
CA THR A 135 24.34 18.58 -12.83
C THR A 135 24.55 20.10 -12.70
N GLN A 136 24.09 20.90 -13.66
CA GLN A 136 24.17 22.37 -13.56
C GLN A 136 23.32 22.94 -12.41
N ILE A 137 22.10 22.42 -12.22
CA ILE A 137 21.21 22.83 -11.11
C ILE A 137 21.88 22.53 -9.75
N PHE A 138 22.50 21.36 -9.60
CA PHE A 138 23.21 21.01 -8.35
C PHE A 138 24.52 21.79 -8.14
N THR A 139 25.16 22.27 -9.21
CA THR A 139 26.43 23.02 -9.09
C THR A 139 26.18 24.49 -8.72
N ASP A 140 25.04 25.06 -9.10
CA ASP A 140 24.68 26.45 -8.78
C ASP A 140 24.23 26.65 -7.32
N ASP A 141 23.66 25.62 -6.69
CA ASP A 141 23.29 25.65 -5.26
C ASP A 141 24.51 25.62 -4.32
N VAL A 142 25.68 25.16 -4.77
CA VAL A 142 26.92 25.18 -3.96
C VAL A 142 27.58 26.57 -3.96
N LYS A 143 27.35 27.40 -5.00
CA LYS A 143 27.94 28.75 -5.08
C LYS A 143 27.13 29.84 -4.36
N LYS A 144 25.86 29.60 -4.02
CA LYS A 144 25.00 30.56 -3.31
C LYS A 144 25.08 30.49 -1.77
N THR A 145 26.03 29.72 -1.22
CA THR A 145 26.28 29.67 0.24
C THR A 145 27.65 30.22 0.63
N LYS A 146 28.05 31.35 0.05
CA LYS A 146 29.05 32.27 0.61
C LYS A 146 28.65 33.71 0.38
#